data_AF-A0A1H2XRV4-F1
#
_entry.id   AF-A0A1H2XRV4-F1
#
_cell.length_a   1.000
_cell.length_b   1.000
_cell.length_c   1.000
_cell.angle_alpha   90.00
_cell.angle_beta   90.00
_cell.angle_gamma   90.00
#
_symmetry.space_group_name_H-M   'P 1'
#
loop_
_entity.id
_entity.type
_entity.pdbx_description
1 polymer ?
#
loop_
_entity_poly.entity_id
_entity_poly.type
_entity_poly.pdbx_seq_one_letter_code
_entity_poly.pdbx_strand_id
1 'polypeptide(L)'
;MAPREGDGGAAGGGAAGGEAGFEAGRPAGGLDWAGLMRAGLTRASLGGLGLAPREFWDLTPAELALMLGIEPGRGGGMSRAGLEALMARFPDAPAGGD
;
A
#
# COMPACT_ATOMS: atom_id res chain seq x y z
N MET A 1 66.26 8.52 12.37
CA MET A 1 65.74 8.67 13.75
C MET A 1 64.28 9.12 13.59
N ALA A 2 63.33 8.21 13.85
CA ALA A 2 61.89 8.29 13.53
C ALA A 2 61.15 9.35 14.40
N PRO A 3 59.84 9.72 14.24
CA PRO A 3 58.69 8.87 13.83
C PRO A 3 57.59 9.57 12.97
N ARG A 4 56.64 8.82 12.38
CA ARG A 4 55.17 8.85 12.61
C ARG A 4 54.51 8.47 11.28
N GLU A 5 53.41 7.75 11.08
CA GLU A 5 52.38 7.00 11.82
C GLU A 5 51.97 5.89 10.81
N GLY A 6 51.70 4.63 11.15
CA GLY A 6 50.62 4.23 12.04
C GLY A 6 49.29 4.10 11.31
N ASP A 7 49.20 3.43 10.13
CA ASP A 7 47.89 3.00 9.59
C ASP A 7 47.53 1.66 10.23
N GLY A 8 46.87 1.77 11.38
CA GLY A 8 46.31 0.66 12.14
C GLY A 8 45.03 0.18 11.50
N GLY A 9 44.91 -1.15 11.39
CA GLY A 9 43.69 -1.80 10.96
C GLY A 9 42.49 -1.47 11.85
N ALA A 10 41.33 -1.40 11.22
CA ALA A 10 40.04 -1.54 11.87
C ALA A 10 39.42 -2.86 11.42
N ALA A 11 39.49 -3.84 12.32
CA ALA A 11 38.66 -5.02 12.30
C ALA A 11 37.27 -4.68 12.87
N GLY A 12 36.25 -5.28 12.27
CA GLY A 12 35.20 -5.98 13.02
C GLY A 12 33.99 -5.19 13.52
N GLY A 13 32.85 -5.87 13.43
CA GLY A 13 31.60 -5.58 14.15
C GLY A 13 30.62 -4.77 13.29
N GLY A 14 29.51 -5.30 12.78
CA GLY A 14 28.61 -6.26 13.40
C GLY A 14 27.44 -5.53 14.05
N ALA A 15 26.24 -5.81 13.52
CA ALA A 15 24.91 -5.53 14.07
C ALA A 15 24.37 -4.08 13.99
N ALA A 16 23.52 -3.86 12.99
CA ALA A 16 22.18 -3.31 13.20
C ALA A 16 21.33 -3.93 12.08
N GLY A 17 20.62 -5.01 12.38
CA GLY A 17 19.29 -4.87 12.94
C GLY A 17 18.36 -5.20 11.79
N GLY A 18 17.75 -6.39 11.85
CA GLY A 18 16.83 -6.84 10.83
C GLY A 18 15.68 -5.86 10.73
N GLU A 19 15.74 -5.02 9.70
CA GLU A 19 14.56 -4.48 9.08
C GLU A 19 13.88 -5.67 8.40
N ALA A 20 13.21 -6.51 9.21
CA ALA A 20 12.00 -7.19 8.77
C ALA A 20 10.94 -6.10 8.57
N GLY A 21 11.24 -5.15 7.68
CA GLY A 21 10.25 -4.33 7.04
C GLY A 21 9.30 -5.32 6.41
N PHE A 22 8.04 -5.18 6.77
CA PHE A 22 6.94 -5.95 6.23
C PHE A 22 6.99 -5.83 4.69
N GLU A 23 7.72 -6.74 4.02
CA GLU A 23 7.62 -6.99 2.60
C GLU A 23 6.23 -7.61 2.38
N ALA A 24 5.20 -6.77 2.51
CA ALA A 24 4.00 -6.94 1.74
C ALA A 24 4.45 -6.79 0.29
N GLY A 25 4.81 -7.92 -0.31
CA GLY A 25 5.23 -8.01 -1.70
C GLY A 25 4.25 -7.21 -2.53
N ARG A 26 4.74 -6.18 -3.23
CA ARG A 26 3.93 -5.46 -4.20
C ARG A 26 3.65 -6.43 -5.35
N PRO A 27 2.41 -6.90 -5.59
CA PRO A 27 2.17 -7.70 -6.78
C PRO A 27 2.18 -6.77 -7.99
N ALA A 28 2.88 -7.21 -9.04
CA ALA A 28 2.68 -6.66 -10.37
C ALA A 28 1.23 -6.97 -10.80
N GLY A 29 0.35 -5.96 -10.81
CA GLY A 29 -0.93 -6.01 -11.50
C GLY A 29 -2.23 -6.05 -10.67
N GLY A 30 -2.28 -5.55 -9.43
CA GLY A 30 -3.56 -5.45 -8.69
C GLY A 30 -3.49 -4.62 -7.40
N LEU A 31 -4.66 -4.29 -6.84
CA LEU A 31 -4.79 -3.67 -5.51
C LEU A 31 -4.40 -4.69 -4.43
N ASP A 32 -3.51 -4.30 -3.49
CA ASP A 32 -3.20 -5.12 -2.30
C ASP A 32 -4.40 -5.12 -1.35
N TRP A 33 -5.29 -6.06 -1.60
CA TRP A 33 -6.55 -6.16 -0.89
C TRP A 33 -6.33 -6.62 0.57
N ALA A 34 -5.38 -7.52 0.80
CA ALA A 34 -5.06 -7.96 2.14
C ALA A 34 -4.45 -6.84 2.98
N GLY A 35 -3.57 -6.02 2.39
CA GLY A 35 -3.02 -4.82 3.03
C GLY A 35 -4.10 -3.80 3.38
N LEU A 36 -5.02 -3.54 2.46
CA LEU A 36 -6.12 -2.60 2.69
C LEU A 36 -7.09 -3.09 3.79
N MET A 37 -7.41 -4.40 3.83
CA MET A 37 -8.21 -4.97 4.92
C MET A 37 -7.51 -4.85 6.28
N ARG A 38 -6.19 -5.09 6.32
CA ARG A 38 -5.42 -4.89 7.55
C ARG A 38 -5.43 -3.43 7.98
N ALA A 39 -5.18 -2.50 7.06
CA ALA A 39 -5.15 -1.08 7.37
C ALA A 39 -6.51 -0.55 7.84
N GLY A 40 -7.63 -1.01 7.26
CA GLY A 40 -8.97 -0.53 7.62
C GLY A 40 -9.57 -1.18 8.86
N LEU A 41 -9.56 -2.53 8.94
CA LEU A 41 -10.35 -3.28 9.92
C LEU A 41 -9.58 -3.64 11.20
N THR A 42 -8.24 -3.63 11.16
CA THR A 42 -7.47 -3.94 12.37
C THR A 42 -7.52 -2.77 13.33
N ARG A 43 -7.44 -3.07 14.63
CA ARG A 43 -7.55 -2.07 15.69
C ARG A 43 -6.40 -1.04 15.59
N ALA A 44 -6.68 0.20 16.00
CA ALA A 44 -5.69 1.26 16.09
C ALA A 44 -4.44 0.91 16.91
N SER A 45 -4.56 0.07 17.95
CA SER A 45 -3.40 -0.41 18.72
C SER A 45 -2.42 -1.27 17.91
N LEU A 46 -2.85 -1.80 16.77
CA LEU A 46 -2.05 -2.60 15.85
C LEU A 46 -1.69 -1.82 14.57
N GLY A 47 -1.96 -0.50 14.53
CA GLY A 47 -1.65 0.37 13.40
C GLY A 47 -2.72 0.42 12.29
N GLY A 48 -3.94 -0.08 12.52
CA GLY A 48 -5.07 0.10 11.61
C GLY A 48 -6.01 1.26 12.00
N LEU A 49 -7.09 1.46 11.25
CA LEU A 49 -8.11 2.48 11.56
C LEU A 49 -9.13 2.01 12.60
N GLY A 50 -9.23 0.70 12.85
CA GLY A 50 -10.17 0.12 13.80
C GLY A 50 -11.65 0.26 13.41
N LEU A 51 -11.92 0.42 12.10
CA LEU A 51 -13.28 0.58 11.58
C LEU A 51 -14.09 -0.71 11.77
N ALA A 52 -15.37 -0.58 12.10
CA ALA A 52 -16.26 -1.71 11.96
C ALA A 52 -16.38 -2.08 10.47
N PRO A 53 -16.61 -3.35 10.11
CA PRO A 53 -16.74 -3.77 8.71
C PRO A 53 -17.76 -2.96 7.93
N ARG A 54 -18.87 -2.57 8.57
CA ARG A 54 -19.89 -1.74 7.93
C ARG A 54 -19.40 -0.34 7.62
N GLU A 55 -18.71 0.31 8.56
CA GLU A 55 -18.16 1.67 8.36
C GLU A 55 -17.12 1.65 7.25
N PHE A 56 -16.24 0.64 7.25
CA PHE A 56 -15.25 0.47 6.20
C PHE A 56 -15.87 0.40 4.79
N TRP A 57 -16.98 -0.31 4.64
CA TRP A 57 -17.67 -0.48 3.36
C TRP A 57 -18.59 0.68 2.97
N ASP A 58 -18.96 1.53 3.93
CA ASP A 58 -19.77 2.73 3.69
C ASP A 58 -18.89 3.91 3.22
N LEU A 59 -17.59 3.88 3.56
CA LEU A 59 -16.62 4.89 3.14
C LEU A 59 -16.37 4.86 1.63
N THR A 60 -16.26 6.04 1.05
CA THR A 60 -15.70 6.17 -0.29
C THR A 60 -14.21 5.87 -0.28
N PRO A 61 -13.62 5.39 -1.40
CA PRO A 61 -12.18 5.18 -1.50
C PRO A 61 -11.35 6.44 -1.21
N ALA A 62 -11.91 7.63 -1.51
CA ALA A 62 -11.25 8.91 -1.24
C ALA A 62 -11.20 9.23 0.26
N GLU A 63 -12.29 9.00 0.98
CA GLU A 63 -12.32 9.18 2.45
C GLU A 63 -11.39 8.19 3.15
N LEU A 64 -11.39 6.93 2.70
CA LEU A 64 -10.47 5.92 3.23
C LEU A 64 -9.01 6.30 2.98
N ALA A 65 -8.67 6.77 1.77
CA ALA A 65 -7.33 7.25 1.45
C ALA A 65 -6.91 8.42 2.36
N LEU A 66 -7.80 9.39 2.56
CA LEU A 66 -7.57 10.53 3.44
C LEU A 66 -7.32 10.10 4.90
N MET A 67 -8.11 9.16 5.43
CA MET A 67 -7.91 8.62 6.78
C MET A 67 -6.60 7.85 6.93
N LEU A 68 -6.13 7.20 5.86
CA LEU A 68 -4.84 6.52 5.81
C LEU A 68 -3.65 7.48 5.60
N GLY A 69 -3.89 8.79 5.48
CA GLY A 69 -2.86 9.78 5.19
C GLY A 69 -2.29 9.66 3.76
N ILE A 70 -3.02 9.01 2.86
CA ILE A 70 -2.69 8.90 1.45
C ILE A 70 -3.31 10.11 0.78
N GLU A 71 -2.48 11.06 0.35
CA GLU A 71 -2.99 12.16 -0.45
C GLU A 71 -3.57 11.62 -1.75
N PRO A 72 -4.85 11.94 -2.07
CA PRO A 72 -5.42 11.55 -3.35
C PRO A 72 -4.60 12.23 -4.44
N GLY A 73 -3.71 11.44 -5.07
CA GLY A 73 -2.85 11.93 -6.12
C GLY A 73 -3.69 12.61 -7.20
N ARG A 74 -3.25 13.79 -7.64
CA ARG A 74 -3.91 14.66 -8.64
C ARG A 74 -4.13 14.02 -10.02
N GLY A 75 -4.00 12.71 -10.16
CA GLY A 75 -4.14 11.94 -11.39
C GLY A 75 -4.78 10.56 -11.23
N GLY A 76 -5.50 10.28 -10.14
CA GLY A 76 -6.03 8.94 -9.84
C GLY A 76 -7.38 8.57 -10.48
N GLY A 77 -8.05 9.52 -11.14
CA GLY A 77 -9.35 9.27 -11.77
C GLY A 77 -9.19 8.75 -13.20
N MET A 78 -9.88 7.65 -13.53
CA MET A 78 -10.01 7.22 -14.92
C MET A 78 -10.69 8.32 -15.75
N SER A 79 -10.12 8.67 -16.91
CA SER A 79 -10.78 9.62 -17.81
C SER A 79 -12.10 9.05 -18.33
N ARG A 80 -13.04 9.92 -18.72
CA ARG A 80 -14.29 9.50 -19.36
C ARG A 80 -14.02 8.56 -20.55
N ALA A 81 -13.04 8.89 -21.38
CA ALA A 81 -12.60 8.07 -22.51
C ALA A 81 -12.07 6.69 -22.09
N GLY A 82 -11.32 6.63 -20.97
CA GLY A 82 -10.88 5.36 -20.40
C GLY A 82 -12.06 4.49 -19.96
N LEU A 83 -13.04 5.11 -19.29
CA LEU A 83 -14.26 4.39 -18.87
C LEU A 83 -15.03 3.85 -20.07
N GLU A 84 -15.20 4.64 -21.14
CA GLU A 84 -15.84 4.20 -22.38
C GLU A 84 -15.10 3.02 -23.02
N ALA A 85 -13.76 3.04 -23.03
CA ALA A 85 -12.95 1.94 -23.54
C ALA A 85 -13.14 0.65 -22.72
N LEU A 86 -13.31 0.75 -21.39
CA LEU A 86 -13.64 -0.41 -20.56
C LEU A 86 -15.03 -0.96 -20.83
N MET A 87 -16.04 -0.08 -20.91
CA MET A 87 -17.41 -0.50 -21.22
C MET A 87 -17.50 -1.21 -22.56
N ALA A 88 -16.76 -0.75 -23.57
CA ALA A 88 -16.68 -1.41 -24.87
C ALA A 88 -15.95 -2.76 -24.80
N ARG A 89 -14.93 -2.89 -23.94
CA ARG A 89 -14.15 -4.12 -23.79
C ARG A 89 -14.84 -5.18 -22.94
N PHE A 90 -15.65 -4.76 -21.98
CA PHE A 90 -16.39 -5.62 -21.05
C PHE A 90 -17.87 -5.21 -21.07
N PRO A 91 -18.59 -5.51 -22.17
CA PRO A 91 -20.01 -5.19 -22.25
C PRO A 91 -20.78 -6.05 -21.25
N ASP A 92 -21.60 -5.41 -20.41
CA ASP A 92 -22.49 -6.12 -19.50
C ASP A 92 -23.55 -6.87 -20.31
N ALA A 93 -23.53 -8.20 -20.26
CA ALA A 93 -24.63 -9.00 -20.77
C ALA A 93 -25.82 -8.86 -19.81
N PRO A 94 -27.07 -8.75 -20.31
CA PRO A 94 -28.22 -8.90 -19.43
C PRO A 94 -28.11 -10.27 -18.75
N ALA A 95 -28.28 -10.30 -17.44
CA ALA A 95 -28.46 -11.56 -16.72
C ALA A 95 -29.58 -12.31 -17.46
N GLY A 96 -29.27 -13.50 -17.98
CA GLY A 96 -30.22 -14.32 -18.73
C GLY A 96 -31.53 -14.39 -17.98
N GLY A 97 -32.59 -13.90 -18.62
CA GLY A 97 -33.91 -13.82 -18.03
C GLY A 97 -34.67 -15.11 -18.31
N ASP A 98 -34.48 -16.11 -17.45
CA ASP A 98 -35.31 -17.30 -17.30
C ASP A 98 -34.90 -18.15 -16.08
#